data_AF-V4AHX7-F1
#
_entry.id   AF-V4AHX7-F1
#
_cell.length_a   1.000
_cell.length_b   1.000
_cell.length_c   1.000
_cell.angle_alpha   90.00
_cell.angle_beta   90.00
_cell.angle_gamma   90.00
#
_symmetry.space_group_name_H-M   'P 1'
#
loop_
_entity.id
_entity.type
_entity.pdbx_description
1 polymer ?
#
loop_
_entity_poly.entity_id
_entity_poly.type
_entity_poly.pdbx_seq_one_letter_code
_entity_poly.pdbx_strand_id
1 'polypeptide(L)'
;MHLTRQVLRNLPTPYGGYDISWKRQMYKRLAWHFFGRRRTCFRIQIRTVERALRNSTFSGSARKEFFKELNTTRLEAACSEHGVIYKEFLKTLDENDVQINKTMLEKLAIYEPRTFQSLCDMSIQYQKDNEIYTKNSVTPYGELTRGLQKPML
;
A
#
# COMPACT_ATOMS: atom_id res chain seq x y z
N MET A 1 -7.74 7.39 -20.91
CA MET A 1 -7.53 8.85 -20.73
C MET A 1 -8.55 9.74 -21.45
N HIS A 2 -9.46 9.20 -22.27
CA HIS A 2 -10.40 9.98 -23.07
C HIS A 2 -11.62 10.51 -22.27
N LEU A 3 -12.05 9.76 -21.23
CA LEU A 3 -13.30 10.00 -20.52
C LEU A 3 -13.28 11.25 -19.61
N THR A 4 -12.24 11.50 -18.83
CA THR A 4 -12.20 12.66 -17.91
C THR A 4 -12.17 14.00 -18.64
N ARG A 5 -11.54 14.03 -19.83
CA ARG A 5 -11.45 15.22 -20.69
C ARG A 5 -12.72 15.43 -21.54
N GLN A 6 -13.47 14.37 -21.83
CA GLN A 6 -14.76 14.43 -22.54
C GLN A 6 -15.90 14.84 -21.60
N VAL A 7 -15.93 14.30 -20.38
CA VAL A 7 -16.94 14.64 -19.37
C VAL A 7 -16.98 16.13 -19.09
N LEU A 8 -15.81 16.78 -18.93
CA LEU A 8 -15.72 18.23 -18.70
C LEU A 8 -15.98 19.11 -19.94
N ARG A 9 -15.93 18.52 -21.14
CA ARG A 9 -16.18 19.24 -22.39
C ARG A 9 -17.66 19.28 -22.77
N ASN A 10 -18.43 18.29 -22.34
CA ASN A 10 -19.81 18.08 -22.78
C ASN A 10 -20.82 18.21 -21.62
N LEU A 11 -20.56 19.03 -20.60
CA LEU A 11 -21.55 19.24 -19.54
C LEU A 11 -22.81 19.91 -20.11
N PRO A 12 -24.00 19.30 -19.95
CA PRO A 12 -25.26 19.95 -20.32
C PRO A 12 -25.49 21.14 -19.39
N THR A 13 -25.70 22.32 -19.97
CA THR A 13 -26.18 23.49 -19.24
C THR A 13 -27.70 23.38 -19.09
N PRO A 14 -28.30 24.01 -18.05
CA PRO A 14 -29.75 24.07 -17.91
C PRO A 14 -30.46 24.78 -19.08
N TYR A 15 -29.72 25.45 -19.97
CA TYR A 15 -30.24 26.20 -21.12
C TYR A 15 -29.90 25.56 -22.48
N GLY A 16 -29.37 24.33 -22.51
CA GLY A 16 -29.17 23.57 -23.76
C GLY A 16 -28.08 24.09 -24.71
N GLY A 17 -27.32 25.12 -24.33
CA GLY A 17 -26.25 25.74 -25.13
C GLY A 17 -24.86 25.75 -24.45
N TYR A 18 -23.80 26.03 -25.23
CA TYR A 18 -22.44 26.18 -24.71
C TYR A 18 -22.22 27.58 -24.10
N ASP A 19 -22.54 27.74 -22.82
CA ASP A 19 -22.29 28.98 -22.11
C ASP A 19 -20.86 29.03 -21.53
N ILE A 20 -20.04 29.94 -22.07
CA ILE A 20 -18.63 30.13 -21.66
C ILE A 20 -18.53 30.57 -20.19
N SER A 21 -19.50 31.32 -19.68
CA SER A 21 -19.57 31.82 -18.30
C SER A 21 -19.75 30.68 -17.28
N TRP A 22 -20.71 29.78 -17.52
CA TRP A 22 -20.98 28.63 -16.66
C TRP A 22 -19.80 27.67 -16.61
N LYS A 23 -19.16 27.39 -17.76
CA LYS A 23 -17.92 26.60 -17.80
C LYS A 23 -16.82 27.25 -16.96
N ARG A 24 -16.59 28.56 -17.11
CA ARG A 24 -15.60 29.28 -16.29
C ARG A 24 -15.93 29.21 -14.80
N GLN A 25 -17.20 29.34 -14.43
CA GLN A 25 -17.63 29.26 -13.03
C GLN A 25 -17.41 27.86 -12.45
N MET A 26 -17.69 26.80 -13.21
CA MET A 26 -17.42 25.41 -12.80
C MET A 26 -15.93 25.20 -12.51
N TYR A 27 -15.05 25.56 -13.45
CA TYR A 27 -13.59 25.45 -13.24
C TYR A 27 -13.12 26.31 -12.06
N LYS A 28 -13.71 27.48 -11.85
CA LYS A 28 -13.42 28.34 -10.69
C LYS A 28 -13.82 27.67 -9.37
N ARG A 29 -14.96 26.96 -9.32
CA ARG A 29 -15.38 26.17 -8.14
C ARG A 29 -14.40 25.05 -7.84
N LEU A 30 -14.02 24.25 -8.86
CA LEU A 30 -13.02 23.19 -8.71
C LEU A 30 -11.65 23.73 -8.30
N ALA A 31 -11.30 24.93 -8.75
CA ALA A 31 -10.00 25.54 -8.48
C ALA A 31 -9.96 26.38 -7.20
N TRP A 32 -11.05 26.49 -6.43
CA TRP A 32 -11.18 27.43 -5.32
C TRP A 32 -10.10 27.25 -4.24
N HIS A 33 -9.75 26.01 -3.94
CA HIS A 33 -8.73 25.67 -2.93
C HIS A 33 -7.28 25.75 -3.44
N PHE A 34 -7.05 26.02 -4.73
CA PHE A 34 -5.68 26.21 -5.22
C PHE A 34 -5.10 27.56 -4.79
N PHE A 35 -3.77 27.66 -4.78
CA PHE A 35 -3.06 28.89 -4.42
C PHE A 35 -2.66 29.71 -5.66
N GLY A 36 -2.64 31.04 -5.49
CA GLY A 36 -2.16 32.00 -6.48
C GLY A 36 -2.89 31.96 -7.81
N ARG A 37 -2.13 32.12 -8.93
CA ARG A 37 -2.69 32.19 -10.29
C ARG A 37 -3.45 30.94 -10.73
N ARG A 38 -3.20 29.78 -10.10
CA ARG A 38 -3.95 28.54 -10.36
C ARG A 38 -5.40 28.61 -9.90
N ARG A 39 -5.74 29.53 -8.98
CA ARG A 39 -7.11 29.82 -8.53
C ARG A 39 -7.82 30.89 -9.36
N THR A 40 -7.07 31.76 -10.04
CA THR A 40 -7.66 32.97 -10.67
C THR A 40 -7.60 32.93 -12.19
N CYS A 41 -6.48 32.53 -12.79
CA CYS A 41 -6.26 32.61 -14.23
C CYS A 41 -6.83 31.37 -14.95
N PHE A 42 -7.88 31.55 -15.75
CA PHE A 42 -8.62 30.45 -16.39
C PHE A 42 -7.77 29.45 -17.18
N ARG A 43 -6.82 29.93 -17.98
CA ARG A 43 -5.93 29.06 -18.77
C ARG A 43 -5.00 28.20 -17.90
N ILE A 44 -4.62 28.68 -16.72
CA ILE A 44 -3.80 27.95 -15.75
C ILE A 44 -4.69 27.02 -14.90
N GLN A 45 -5.89 27.47 -14.53
CA GLN A 45 -6.89 26.69 -13.81
C GLN A 45 -7.19 25.37 -14.54
N ILE A 46 -7.52 25.43 -15.83
CA ILE A 46 -7.87 24.23 -16.62
C ILE A 46 -6.78 23.16 -16.52
N ARG A 47 -5.53 23.54 -16.81
CA ARG A 47 -4.38 22.62 -16.77
C ARG A 47 -4.16 22.02 -15.37
N THR A 48 -4.36 22.85 -14.35
CA THR A 48 -4.18 22.43 -12.94
C THR A 48 -5.29 21.45 -12.53
N VAL A 49 -6.55 21.78 -12.84
CA VAL A 49 -7.71 20.93 -12.54
C VAL A 49 -7.61 19.61 -13.29
N GLU A 50 -7.28 19.62 -14.58
CA GLU A 50 -7.10 18.39 -15.38
C GLU A 50 -6.01 17.49 -14.77
N ARG A 51 -4.88 18.07 -14.36
CA ARG A 51 -3.81 17.33 -13.68
C ARG A 51 -4.25 16.79 -12.33
N ALA A 52 -4.98 17.59 -11.55
CA ALA A 52 -5.49 17.17 -10.24
C ALA A 52 -6.48 16.01 -10.36
N LEU A 53 -7.39 16.06 -11.34
CA LEU A 53 -8.35 14.97 -11.59
C LEU A 53 -7.64 13.70 -12.07
N ARG A 54 -6.65 13.82 -12.96
CA ARG A 54 -5.80 12.68 -13.35
C ARG A 54 -5.10 12.08 -12.13
N ASN A 55 -4.47 12.91 -11.32
CA ASN A 55 -3.80 12.46 -10.10
C ASN A 55 -4.79 11.81 -9.13
N SER A 56 -6.01 12.33 -8.97
CA SER A 56 -7.05 11.74 -8.12
C SER A 56 -7.37 10.31 -8.54
N THR A 57 -7.55 10.06 -9.85
CA THR A 57 -7.82 8.71 -10.35
C THR A 57 -6.65 7.75 -10.09
N PHE A 58 -5.41 8.18 -10.31
CA PHE A 58 -4.23 7.37 -10.03
C PHE A 58 -4.00 7.15 -8.53
N SER A 59 -4.20 8.18 -7.70
CA SER A 59 -3.99 8.13 -6.26
C SER A 59 -4.91 7.13 -5.56
N GLY A 60 -6.07 6.80 -6.14
CA GLY A 60 -6.95 5.75 -5.61
C GLY A 60 -6.26 4.39 -5.55
N SER A 61 -5.56 3.98 -6.62
CA SER A 61 -4.76 2.74 -6.62
C SER A 61 -3.50 2.87 -5.77
N ALA A 62 -2.76 3.96 -5.89
CA ALA A 62 -1.53 4.16 -5.12
C ALA A 62 -1.78 4.14 -3.60
N ARG A 63 -2.91 4.70 -3.14
CA ARG A 63 -3.31 4.68 -1.73
C ARG A 63 -3.55 3.25 -1.22
N LYS A 64 -4.11 2.36 -2.05
CA LYS A 64 -4.32 0.96 -1.67
C LYS A 64 -2.98 0.23 -1.47
N GLU A 65 -2.03 0.42 -2.38
CA GLU A 65 -0.69 -0.17 -2.26
C GLU A 65 0.08 0.40 -1.07
N PHE A 66 0.03 1.71 -0.85
CA PHE A 66 0.64 2.36 0.32
C PHE A 66 0.13 1.77 1.65
N PHE A 67 -1.18 1.52 1.78
CA PHE A 67 -1.72 0.87 2.99
C PHE A 67 -1.31 -0.60 3.10
N LYS A 68 -1.20 -1.34 1.99
CA LYS A 68 -0.70 -2.72 2.04
C LYS A 68 0.74 -2.76 2.54
N GLU A 69 1.59 -1.85 2.06
CA GLU A 69 2.98 -1.72 2.50
C GLU A 69 3.05 -1.33 3.98
N LEU A 70 2.29 -0.31 4.40
CA LEU A 70 2.20 0.10 5.80
C LEU A 70 1.74 -1.03 6.73
N ASN A 71 0.74 -1.80 6.31
CA ASN A 71 0.26 -2.93 7.09
C ASN A 71 1.29 -4.07 7.12
N THR A 72 2.19 -4.13 6.14
CA THR A 72 3.34 -5.04 6.15
C THR A 72 4.36 -4.64 7.18
N THR A 73 4.78 -3.39 7.15
CA THR A 73 5.81 -2.88 8.06
C THR A 73 5.34 -2.92 9.52
N ARG A 74 4.07 -2.61 9.78
CA ARG A 74 3.46 -2.73 11.12
C ARG A 74 3.46 -4.17 11.65
N LEU A 75 3.03 -5.11 10.81
CA LEU A 75 2.96 -6.51 11.21
C LEU A 75 4.37 -7.11 11.40
N GLU A 76 5.32 -6.72 10.54
CA GLU A 76 6.73 -7.12 10.68
C GLU A 76 7.35 -6.61 11.98
N ALA A 77 7.08 -5.35 12.36
CA ALA A 77 7.49 -4.81 13.65
C ALA A 77 6.89 -5.60 14.83
N ALA A 78 5.59 -5.89 14.79
CA ALA A 78 4.92 -6.67 15.82
C ALA A 78 5.48 -8.10 15.94
N CYS A 79 5.73 -8.78 14.81
CA CYS A 79 6.39 -10.10 14.81
C CYS A 79 7.81 -10.01 15.40
N SER A 80 8.54 -8.94 15.10
CA SER A 80 9.89 -8.71 15.64
C SER A 80 9.88 -8.53 17.17
N GLU A 81 8.85 -7.91 17.75
CA GLU A 81 8.71 -7.78 19.21
C GLU A 81 8.55 -9.14 19.90
N HIS A 82 7.95 -10.12 19.21
CA HIS A 82 7.79 -11.50 19.70
C HIS A 82 8.92 -12.44 19.23
N GLY A 83 9.93 -11.92 18.53
CA GLY A 83 11.08 -12.71 18.06
C GLY A 83 10.77 -13.69 16.92
N VAL A 84 9.67 -13.48 16.18
CA VAL A 84 9.26 -14.33 15.05
C VAL A 84 9.54 -13.62 13.73
N ILE A 85 10.06 -14.33 12.73
CA ILE A 85 10.23 -13.79 11.39
C ILE A 85 8.88 -13.75 10.67
N TYR A 86 8.47 -12.57 10.20
CA TYR A 86 7.16 -12.36 9.55
C TYR A 86 6.84 -13.35 8.41
N LYS A 87 7.82 -13.70 7.57
CA LYS A 87 7.63 -14.67 6.46
C LYS A 87 7.29 -16.07 6.97
N GLU A 88 7.97 -16.49 8.04
CA GLU A 88 7.74 -17.79 8.66
C GLU A 88 6.41 -17.80 9.39
N PHE A 89 6.09 -16.72 10.12
CA PHE A 89 4.81 -16.53 10.79
C PHE A 89 3.62 -16.73 9.83
N LEU A 90 3.64 -16.06 8.67
CA LEU A 90 2.56 -16.23 7.68
C LEU A 90 2.50 -17.64 7.10
N LYS A 91 3.64 -18.27 6.84
CA LYS A 91 3.70 -19.64 6.34
C LYS A 91 3.07 -20.60 7.36
N THR A 92 3.40 -20.46 8.64
CA THR A 92 2.80 -21.31 9.69
C THR A 92 1.30 -21.09 9.83
N LEU A 93 0.79 -19.87 9.65
CA LEU A 93 -0.64 -19.61 9.70
C LEU A 93 -1.38 -20.31 8.56
N ASP A 94 -0.82 -20.28 7.35
CA ASP A 94 -1.38 -20.97 6.18
C ASP A 94 -1.35 -22.49 6.36
N GLU A 95 -0.24 -23.04 6.89
CA GLU A 95 -0.08 -24.47 7.17
C GLU A 95 -0.99 -24.99 8.30
N ASN A 96 -1.43 -24.11 9.21
CA ASN A 96 -2.40 -24.42 10.27
C ASN A 96 -3.85 -24.09 9.85
N ASP A 97 -4.11 -23.83 8.56
CA ASP A 97 -5.42 -23.46 8.00
C ASP A 97 -6.06 -22.20 8.64
N VAL A 98 -5.24 -21.31 9.23
CA VAL A 98 -5.68 -20.06 9.85
C VAL A 98 -5.76 -18.96 8.79
N GLN A 99 -6.91 -18.90 8.10
CA GLN A 99 -7.16 -17.94 7.01
C GLN A 99 -7.50 -16.53 7.53
N ILE A 100 -6.50 -15.82 8.06
CA ILE A 100 -6.66 -14.43 8.53
C ILE A 100 -6.02 -13.45 7.54
N ASN A 101 -6.80 -12.46 7.13
CA ASN A 101 -6.29 -11.36 6.30
C ASN A 101 -5.23 -10.55 7.05
N LYS A 102 -4.20 -10.12 6.32
CA LYS A 102 -3.12 -9.27 6.88
C LYS A 102 -3.61 -7.98 7.52
N THR A 103 -4.65 -7.37 6.97
CA THR A 103 -5.31 -6.18 7.54
C THR A 103 -5.95 -6.45 8.89
N MET A 104 -6.37 -7.68 9.15
CA MET A 104 -6.92 -8.09 10.44
C MET A 104 -5.81 -8.46 11.42
N LEU A 105 -4.76 -9.16 10.96
CA LEU A 105 -3.56 -9.42 11.78
C LEU A 105 -2.92 -8.13 12.32
N GLU A 106 -2.77 -7.11 11.45
CA GLU A 106 -2.26 -5.79 11.86
C GLU A 106 -3.14 -5.14 12.93
N LYS A 107 -4.47 -5.22 12.81
CA LYS A 107 -5.39 -4.70 13.82
C LYS A 107 -5.31 -5.48 15.13
N LEU A 108 -5.18 -6.80 15.08
CA LEU A 108 -4.99 -7.62 16.27
C LEU A 108 -3.69 -7.25 16.98
N ALA A 109 -2.60 -7.05 16.25
CA ALA A 109 -1.34 -6.61 16.83
C ALA A 109 -1.45 -5.26 17.57
N ILE A 110 -2.23 -4.31 17.04
CA ILE A 110 -2.40 -2.98 17.65
C ILE A 110 -3.38 -2.99 18.83
N TYR A 111 -4.55 -3.60 18.66
CA TYR A 111 -5.66 -3.48 19.62
C TYR A 111 -5.74 -4.64 20.60
N GLU A 112 -5.28 -5.83 20.23
CA GLU A 112 -5.42 -7.07 20.99
C GLU A 112 -4.05 -7.80 21.09
N PRO A 113 -3.06 -7.21 21.79
CA PRO A 113 -1.69 -7.73 21.80
C PRO A 113 -1.60 -9.13 22.41
N ARG A 114 -2.49 -9.48 23.35
CA ARG A 114 -2.54 -10.83 23.96
C ARG A 114 -2.95 -11.90 22.95
N THR A 115 -3.95 -11.60 22.13
CA THR A 115 -4.40 -12.51 21.06
C THR A 115 -3.31 -12.66 20.01
N PHE A 116 -2.66 -11.56 19.63
CA PHE A 116 -1.54 -11.60 18.69
C PHE A 116 -0.36 -12.43 19.23
N GLN A 117 -0.02 -12.25 20.51
CA GLN A 117 0.99 -13.07 21.19
C GLN A 117 0.66 -14.56 21.13
N SER A 118 -0.60 -14.95 21.36
CA SER A 118 -1.02 -16.36 21.28
C SER A 118 -0.85 -16.94 19.87
N LEU A 119 -1.05 -16.14 18.82
CA LEU A 119 -0.79 -16.55 17.44
C LEU A 119 0.71 -16.72 17.17
N CYS A 120 1.55 -15.83 17.71
CA CYS A 120 3.00 -15.96 17.62
C CYS A 120 3.50 -17.19 18.38
N ASP A 121 2.98 -17.46 19.57
CA ASP A 121 3.33 -18.64 20.36
C ASP A 121 2.93 -19.93 19.62
N MET A 122 1.73 -19.97 19.02
CA MET A 122 1.29 -21.07 18.16
C MET A 122 2.26 -21.31 16.99
N SER A 123 2.69 -20.23 16.32
CA SER A 123 3.68 -20.30 15.24
C SER A 123 5.01 -20.88 15.72
N ILE A 124 5.51 -20.43 16.88
CA ILE A 124 6.75 -20.93 17.49
C ILE A 124 6.65 -22.42 17.83
N GLN A 125 5.51 -22.88 18.37
CA GLN A 125 5.31 -24.31 18.66
C GLN A 125 5.29 -25.13 17.37
N TYR A 126 4.56 -24.68 16.35
CA TYR A 126 4.55 -25.36 15.05
C TYR A 126 5.95 -25.46 14.42
N GLN A 127 6.78 -24.43 14.56
CA GLN A 127 8.18 -24.46 14.09
C GLN A 127 9.02 -25.49 14.86
N LYS A 128 8.83 -25.61 16.18
CA LYS A 128 9.51 -26.62 17.00
C LYS A 128 9.11 -28.03 16.59
N ASP A 129 7.82 -28.27 16.39
CA ASP A 129 7.28 -29.59 16.06
C ASP A 129 7.76 -30.11 14.70
N ASN A 130 7.93 -29.21 13.72
CA ASN A 130 8.37 -29.57 12.37
C ASN A 130 9.90 -29.61 12.21
N GLU A 131 10.67 -29.46 13.29
CA GLU A 131 12.14 -29.40 13.28
C GLU A 131 12.71 -28.41 12.24
N ILE A 132 11.93 -27.39 11.89
CA ILE A 132 12.41 -26.29 11.07
C ILE A 132 13.17 -25.40 12.04
N TYR A 133 14.43 -25.75 12.30
CA TYR A 133 15.36 -24.83 12.93
C TYR A 133 15.25 -23.52 12.16
N THR A 134 14.79 -22.47 12.83
CA THR A 134 14.92 -21.12 12.32
C THR A 134 16.37 -20.99 11.90
N LYS A 135 16.61 -20.73 10.62
CA LYS A 135 17.95 -20.39 10.11
C LYS A 135 18.30 -18.98 10.60
N ASN A 136 18.21 -18.74 11.90
CA ASN A 136 19.13 -17.87 12.61
C ASN A 136 20.40 -18.67 12.92
N SER A 137 20.91 -19.45 11.96
CA SER A 137 22.35 -19.45 11.81
C SER A 137 22.68 -18.07 11.24
N VAL A 138 23.37 -17.26 12.04
CA VAL A 138 24.52 -16.59 11.44
C VAL A 138 25.22 -17.73 10.71
N THR A 139 25.28 -17.71 9.37
CA THR A 139 26.10 -18.68 8.63
C THR A 139 27.42 -18.76 9.39
N PRO A 140 27.85 -19.91 9.93
CA PRO A 140 29.16 -19.97 10.52
C PRO A 140 30.13 -19.53 9.42
N TYR A 141 30.76 -18.37 9.61
CA TYR A 141 31.76 -17.87 8.68
C TYR A 141 32.84 -18.96 8.60
N GLY A 142 32.89 -19.71 7.50
CA GLY A 142 33.87 -20.79 7.33
C GLY A 142 33.41 -22.08 6.66
N GLU A 143 32.12 -22.28 6.36
CA GLU A 143 31.73 -23.48 5.60
C GLU A 143 31.86 -23.27 4.08
N LEU A 144 32.93 -23.81 3.51
CA LEU A 144 33.08 -24.03 2.07
C LEU A 144 32.05 -25.08 1.62
N THR A 145 30.85 -24.64 1.22
CA THR A 145 29.94 -25.54 0.49
C THR A 145 30.63 -26.02 -0.79
N ARG A 146 30.61 -27.34 -1.03
CA ARG A 146 31.31 -28.09 -2.10
C ARG A 146 31.14 -27.57 -3.55
N GLY A 147 30.36 -26.53 -3.78
CA GLY A 147 30.05 -25.97 -5.10
C GLY A 147 30.88 -24.76 -5.54
N LEU A 148 31.85 -24.28 -4.75
CA LEU A 148 32.60 -23.05 -5.07
C LEU A 148 34.10 -23.29 -5.22
N GLN A 149 34.48 -24.14 -6.19
CA GLN A 149 35.77 -23.99 -6.87
C GLN A 149 35.68 -22.73 -7.73
N LYS A 150 36.13 -21.60 -7.20
CA LYS A 150 36.46 -20.44 -8.04
C LYS A 150 37.74 -20.82 -8.80
N PRO A 151 37.76 -20.93 -10.15
CA PRO A 151 39.02 -21.17 -10.83
C PRO A 151 39.92 -19.95 -10.61
N MET A 152 41.08 -20.18 -10.01
CA MET A 152 42.15 -19.19 -9.96
C MET A 152 42.83 -19.15 -11.32
N LEU A 153 42.47 -18.17 -12.15
CA LEU A 153 43.34 -17.46 -13.10
C LEU A 153 42.82 -16.03 -13.25
#